data_AF-A0A7X6VEZ8-F1
#
_entry.id   AF-A0A7X6VEZ8-F1
#
_cell.length_a   1.000
_cell.length_b   1.000
_cell.length_c   1.000
_cell.angle_alpha   90.00
_cell.angle_beta   90.00
_cell.angle_gamma   90.00
#
_symmetry.space_group_name_H-M   'P 1'
#
loop_
_entity.id
_entity.type
_entity.pdbx_description
1 polymer ?
#
loop_
_entity_poly.entity_id
_entity_poly.type
_entity_poly.pdbx_seq_one_letter_code
_entity_poly.pdbx_strand_id
1 'polypeptide(L)'
;MAQSIDTYSGLLWQDGKSATDYDVLVYDQDFINNNLQNYGNLAGVFTVCDTNIEIQRQVEKKTADRSAFDEQFKPFTTAANSKSEEMGVSLSTFQNVCWEKSKSIRASFDEAMKNKKRIALFAEAILAVPTSAEHDLTSLKKMYDIAFDTSSRAYKEFSRAGSSTTYGKLPGKDLMDKPIVSSSESPFTAFMKALHATDWVRQGRDHYAAQADGKCPFCQQKLPMGFDDEIAACFDAQYQQDIDDIAEFQATYIRVTSAILDTLQANLQDVLATVDLLEYKDKIALLKS
;
A
#
# COMPACT_ATOMS: atom_id res chain seq x y z
N MET A 1 54.35 88.44 -29.22
CA MET A 1 53.49 89.61 -29.50
C MET A 1 52.07 89.39 -28.97
N ALA A 2 51.37 88.31 -29.35
CA ALA A 2 50.03 88.01 -28.82
C ALA A 2 49.99 87.81 -27.28
N GLN A 3 50.90 87.01 -26.70
CA GLN A 3 51.05 86.85 -25.25
C GLN A 3 51.36 88.17 -24.50
N SER A 4 51.99 89.13 -25.17
CA SER A 4 52.29 90.46 -24.59
C SER A 4 51.02 91.32 -24.51
N ILE A 5 50.12 91.19 -25.49
CA ILE A 5 48.82 91.86 -25.55
C ILE A 5 47.88 91.28 -24.48
N ASP A 6 47.89 89.96 -24.29
CA ASP A 6 47.08 89.25 -23.28
C ASP A 6 47.45 89.65 -21.84
N THR A 7 48.74 89.89 -21.60
CA THR A 7 49.25 90.36 -20.31
C THR A 7 49.22 91.88 -20.14
N TYR A 8 48.52 92.59 -21.04
CA TYR A 8 48.43 94.06 -21.08
C TYR A 8 49.78 94.78 -21.15
N SER A 9 50.83 94.07 -21.56
CA SER A 9 52.20 94.61 -21.64
C SER A 9 52.42 95.29 -22.99
N GLY A 10 52.72 96.59 -22.95
CA GLY A 10 53.01 97.39 -24.14
C GLY A 10 51.80 97.98 -24.86
N LEU A 11 50.61 97.97 -24.24
CA LEU A 11 49.41 98.63 -24.75
C LEU A 11 49.29 100.06 -24.20
N LEU A 12 48.89 101.00 -25.05
CA LEU A 12 48.55 102.37 -24.66
C LEU A 12 47.06 102.60 -24.89
N TRP A 13 46.36 103.01 -23.83
CA TRP A 13 44.92 103.28 -23.86
C TRP A 13 44.65 104.73 -24.25
N GLN A 14 43.44 104.99 -24.75
CA GLN A 14 43.00 106.35 -25.05
C GLN A 14 42.87 107.17 -23.76
N ASP A 15 43.16 108.47 -23.83
CA ASP A 15 43.14 109.37 -22.67
C ASP A 15 41.79 109.33 -21.93
N GLY A 16 41.85 109.12 -20.62
CA GLY A 16 40.68 108.96 -19.75
C GLY A 16 40.07 107.55 -19.72
N LYS A 17 40.66 106.57 -20.41
CA LYS A 17 40.28 105.16 -20.35
C LYS A 17 41.43 104.29 -19.85
N SER A 18 41.07 103.12 -19.35
CA SER A 18 41.96 102.14 -18.74
C SER A 18 41.68 100.74 -19.28
N ALA A 19 42.49 99.75 -18.89
CA ALA A 19 42.30 98.36 -19.29
C ALA A 19 40.91 97.81 -18.93
N THR A 20 40.23 98.35 -17.92
CA THR A 20 38.89 97.89 -17.52
C THR A 20 37.77 98.42 -18.43
N ASP A 21 38.07 99.38 -19.30
CA ASP A 21 37.10 99.97 -20.25
C ASP A 21 37.04 99.21 -21.58
N TYR A 22 37.85 98.16 -21.73
CA TYR A 22 38.01 97.39 -22.96
C TYR A 22 38.08 95.88 -22.67
N ASP A 23 37.37 95.10 -23.47
CA ASP A 23 37.55 93.65 -23.52
C ASP A 23 38.67 93.32 -24.52
N VAL A 24 39.85 92.96 -24.01
CA VAL A 24 40.96 92.51 -24.86
C VAL A 24 40.78 91.03 -25.18
N LEU A 25 40.54 90.74 -26.46
CA LEU A 25 40.40 89.38 -26.96
C LEU A 25 41.63 89.02 -27.79
N VAL A 26 42.38 88.00 -27.35
CA VAL A 26 43.58 87.51 -28.03
C VAL A 26 43.29 86.16 -28.67
N TYR A 27 43.36 86.13 -30.00
CA TYR A 27 43.12 84.94 -30.82
C TYR A 27 44.44 84.41 -31.38
N ASP A 28 45.26 83.83 -30.52
CA ASP A 28 46.57 83.30 -30.90
C ASP A 28 46.55 81.79 -31.19
N GLN A 29 47.73 81.20 -31.40
CA GLN A 29 47.85 79.78 -31.70
C GLN A 29 47.31 78.90 -30.56
N ASP A 30 47.41 79.37 -29.31
CA ASP A 30 46.89 78.64 -28.14
C ASP A 30 45.37 78.71 -28.12
N PHE A 31 44.76 79.86 -28.43
CA PHE A 31 43.32 79.97 -28.64
C PHE A 31 42.83 79.00 -29.72
N ILE A 32 43.52 78.90 -30.86
CA ILE A 32 43.18 77.99 -31.95
C ILE A 32 43.30 76.53 -31.50
N ASN A 33 44.40 76.13 -30.86
CA ASN A 33 44.64 74.76 -30.42
C ASN A 33 43.62 74.29 -29.37
N ASN A 34 43.17 75.23 -28.53
CA ASN A 34 42.20 74.95 -27.47
C ASN A 34 40.77 74.92 -28.02
N ASN A 35 40.38 75.90 -28.86
CA ASN A 35 38.99 76.13 -29.25
C ASN A 35 38.60 75.57 -30.62
N LEU A 36 39.53 75.14 -31.47
CA LEU A 36 39.28 74.64 -32.82
C LEU A 36 39.94 73.29 -33.02
N GLN A 37 39.18 72.21 -32.81
CA GLN A 37 39.65 70.84 -33.07
C GLN A 37 38.75 70.12 -34.09
N ASN A 38 39.37 69.26 -34.90
CA ASN A 38 38.65 68.41 -35.84
C ASN A 38 37.66 67.51 -35.10
N TYR A 39 36.44 67.43 -35.61
CA TYR A 39 35.40 66.56 -35.05
C TYR A 39 35.57 65.14 -35.57
N GLY A 40 36.11 64.25 -34.72
CA GLY A 40 36.38 62.86 -35.07
C GLY A 40 37.31 62.74 -36.29
N ASN A 41 36.90 61.95 -37.30
CA ASN A 41 37.70 61.68 -38.51
C ASN A 41 37.14 62.37 -39.78
N LEU A 42 36.29 63.39 -39.61
CA LEU A 42 35.67 64.12 -40.71
C LEU A 42 36.53 65.32 -41.10
N ALA A 43 37.19 65.23 -42.26
CA ALA A 43 38.01 66.32 -42.78
C ALA A 43 37.15 67.58 -43.05
N GLY A 44 37.51 68.69 -42.42
CA GLY A 44 36.88 70.00 -42.64
C GLY A 44 35.75 70.37 -41.69
N VAL A 45 35.42 69.54 -40.70
CA VAL A 45 34.43 69.87 -39.65
C VAL A 45 35.15 70.17 -38.34
N PHE A 46 35.07 71.43 -37.90
CA PHE A 46 35.70 71.89 -36.66
C PHE A 46 34.65 72.12 -35.57
N THR A 47 34.95 71.62 -34.38
CA THR A 47 34.18 71.92 -33.17
C THR A 47 34.73 73.21 -32.59
N VAL A 48 33.85 74.20 -32.34
CA VAL A 48 34.21 75.51 -31.81
C VAL A 48 33.79 75.60 -30.34
N CYS A 49 34.67 76.12 -29.48
CA CYS A 49 34.61 76.25 -28.00
C CYS A 49 35.25 75.09 -27.22
N ASP A 50 36.12 75.45 -26.27
CA ASP A 50 36.80 74.55 -25.32
C ASP A 50 35.84 73.56 -24.64
N THR A 51 34.67 74.03 -24.22
CA THR A 51 33.64 73.20 -23.57
C THR A 51 33.13 72.07 -24.48
N ASN A 52 32.99 72.32 -25.78
CA ASN A 52 32.51 71.32 -26.74
C ASN A 52 33.58 70.26 -27.03
N ILE A 53 34.85 70.65 -27.03
CA ILE A 53 35.99 69.76 -27.26
C ILE A 53 36.17 68.82 -26.05
N GLU A 54 36.01 69.32 -24.82
CA GLU A 54 36.06 68.49 -23.62
C GLU A 54 34.90 67.49 -23.56
N ILE A 55 33.67 67.91 -23.89
CA ILE A 55 32.52 67.01 -23.99
C ILE A 55 32.79 65.90 -25.03
N GLN A 56 33.36 66.25 -26.18
CA GLN A 56 33.68 65.29 -27.23
C GLN A 56 34.70 64.24 -26.76
N ARG A 57 35.77 64.65 -26.07
CA ARG A 57 36.74 63.71 -25.48
C ARG A 57 36.09 62.79 -24.45
N GLN A 58 35.17 63.30 -23.64
CA GLN A 58 34.43 62.47 -22.69
C GLN A 58 33.52 61.47 -23.38
N VAL A 59 32.88 61.84 -24.48
CA VAL A 59 32.05 60.93 -25.30
C VAL A 59 32.90 59.83 -25.92
N GLU A 60 34.05 60.19 -26.52
CA GLU A 60 34.98 59.23 -27.11
C GLU A 60 35.51 58.25 -26.06
N LYS A 61 35.95 58.77 -24.91
CA LYS A 61 36.40 57.94 -23.78
C LYS A 61 35.30 57.00 -23.28
N LYS A 62 34.09 57.51 -23.02
CA LYS A 62 32.96 56.67 -22.57
C LYS A 62 32.55 55.63 -23.60
N THR A 63 32.68 55.94 -24.88
CA THR A 63 32.38 55.00 -25.97
C THR A 63 33.44 53.90 -26.05
N ALA A 64 34.71 54.25 -25.91
CA ALA A 64 35.81 53.29 -25.82
C ALA A 64 35.68 52.40 -24.58
N ASP A 65 35.40 52.99 -23.42
CA ASP A 65 35.17 52.25 -22.17
C ASP A 65 33.99 51.28 -22.31
N ARG A 66 32.87 51.72 -22.91
CA ARG A 66 31.71 50.85 -23.19
C ARG A 66 32.09 49.68 -24.10
N SER A 67 32.83 49.94 -25.17
CA SER A 67 33.30 48.89 -26.08
C SER A 67 34.18 47.87 -25.34
N ALA A 68 35.10 48.36 -24.48
CA ALA A 68 35.96 47.50 -23.67
C ALA A 68 35.17 46.68 -22.65
N PHE A 69 34.14 47.25 -22.03
CA PHE A 69 33.24 46.52 -21.13
C PHE A 69 32.38 45.49 -21.87
N ASP A 70 31.86 45.82 -23.05
CA ASP A 70 31.09 44.88 -23.88
C ASP A 70 31.96 43.69 -24.32
N GLU A 71 33.23 43.92 -24.68
CA GLU A 71 34.19 42.86 -24.98
C GLU A 71 34.47 41.97 -23.76
N GLN A 72 34.59 42.55 -22.57
CA GLN A 72 34.75 41.79 -21.33
C GLN A 72 33.48 41.03 -20.93
N PHE A 73 32.29 41.57 -21.22
CA PHE A 73 31.00 40.98 -20.81
C PHE A 73 30.56 39.79 -21.69
N LYS A 74 30.94 39.80 -22.97
CA LYS A 74 30.68 38.70 -23.92
C LYS A 74 31.10 37.32 -23.39
N PRO A 75 32.36 37.08 -22.97
CA PRO A 75 32.78 35.76 -22.49
C PRO A 75 32.04 35.34 -21.21
N PHE A 76 31.74 36.27 -20.29
CA PHE A 76 30.96 35.95 -19.10
C PHE A 76 29.53 35.53 -19.44
N THR A 77 28.89 36.20 -20.41
CA THR A 77 27.55 35.84 -20.88
C THR A 77 27.56 34.46 -21.55
N THR A 78 28.54 34.21 -22.42
CA THR A 78 28.71 32.90 -23.06
C THR A 78 28.96 31.80 -22.03
N ALA A 79 29.81 32.04 -21.03
CA ALA A 79 30.10 31.10 -19.96
C ALA A 79 28.86 30.81 -19.09
N ALA A 80 28.09 31.84 -18.73
CA ALA A 80 26.86 31.70 -17.95
C ALA A 80 25.80 30.87 -18.70
N ASN A 81 25.61 31.15 -20.01
CA ASN A 81 24.68 30.38 -20.85
C ASN A 81 25.13 28.93 -20.98
N SER A 82 26.42 28.68 -21.26
CA SER A 82 26.99 27.33 -21.32
C SER A 82 26.79 26.57 -20.00
N LYS A 83 27.04 27.21 -18.86
CA LYS A 83 26.86 26.58 -17.55
C LYS A 83 25.39 26.26 -17.26
N SER A 84 24.47 27.13 -17.67
CA SER A 84 23.03 26.92 -17.56
C SER A 84 22.59 25.70 -18.40
N GLU A 85 23.10 25.59 -19.63
CA GLU A 85 22.85 24.44 -20.50
C GLU A 85 23.41 23.14 -19.91
N GLU A 86 24.67 23.13 -19.44
CA GLU A 86 25.28 21.99 -18.76
C GLU A 86 24.48 21.54 -17.53
N MET A 87 23.96 22.50 -16.75
CA MET A 87 23.11 22.22 -15.60
C MET A 87 21.78 21.58 -16.01
N GLY A 88 21.16 22.10 -17.09
CA GLY A 88 19.94 21.52 -17.66
C GLY A 88 20.15 20.09 -18.17
N VAL A 89 21.26 19.84 -18.88
CA VAL A 89 21.63 18.50 -19.34
C VAL A 89 21.84 17.56 -18.15
N SER A 90 22.62 17.98 -17.16
CA SER A 90 22.91 17.16 -15.96
C SER A 90 21.64 16.81 -15.18
N LEU A 91 20.74 17.78 -15.01
CA LEU A 91 19.44 17.57 -14.37
C LEU A 91 18.58 16.57 -15.15
N SER A 92 18.49 16.73 -16.47
CA SER A 92 17.74 15.82 -17.35
C SER A 92 18.32 14.40 -17.31
N THR A 93 19.64 14.26 -17.34
CA THR A 93 20.33 12.97 -17.21
C THR A 93 20.01 12.32 -15.86
N PHE A 94 20.11 13.07 -14.76
CA PHE A 94 19.76 12.57 -13.42
C PHE A 94 18.31 12.09 -13.33
N GLN A 95 17.38 12.90 -13.82
CA GLN A 95 15.95 12.60 -13.88
C GLN A 95 15.68 11.29 -14.64
N ASN A 96 16.27 11.14 -15.83
CA ASN A 96 16.12 9.94 -16.67
C ASN A 96 16.73 8.69 -16.01
N VAL A 97 17.92 8.80 -15.43
CA VAL A 97 18.57 7.67 -14.75
C VAL A 97 17.74 7.19 -13.56
N CYS A 98 17.24 8.10 -12.73
CA CYS A 98 16.38 7.75 -11.60
C CYS A 98 15.09 7.08 -12.06
N TRP A 99 14.48 7.60 -13.13
CA TRP A 99 13.25 7.07 -13.68
C TRP A 99 13.42 5.65 -14.21
N GLU A 100 14.43 5.42 -15.07
CA GLU A 100 14.65 4.11 -15.68
C GLU A 100 15.07 3.06 -14.66
N LYS A 101 15.99 3.39 -13.74
CA LYS A 101 16.44 2.42 -12.71
C LYS A 101 15.33 2.00 -11.75
N SER A 102 14.35 2.86 -11.50
CA SER A 102 13.24 2.59 -10.58
C SER A 102 12.01 1.99 -11.26
N LYS A 103 12.05 1.71 -12.56
CA LYS A 103 10.88 1.31 -13.35
C LYS A 103 10.13 0.10 -12.79
N SER A 104 10.84 -0.96 -12.42
CA SER A 104 10.25 -2.18 -11.84
C SER A 104 9.58 -1.90 -10.49
N ILE A 105 10.29 -1.20 -9.61
CA ILE A 105 9.79 -0.82 -8.27
C ILE A 105 8.53 0.03 -8.43
N ARG A 106 8.58 1.11 -9.23
CA ARG A 106 7.41 1.98 -9.44
C ARG A 106 6.20 1.22 -9.98
N ALA A 107 6.40 0.23 -10.85
CA ALA A 107 5.32 -0.62 -11.34
C ALA A 107 4.71 -1.51 -10.24
N SER A 108 5.51 -2.00 -9.30
CA SER A 108 5.02 -2.84 -8.18
C SER A 108 4.29 -2.06 -7.07
N PHE A 109 4.50 -0.75 -7.00
CA PHE A 109 3.97 0.15 -5.96
C PHE A 109 3.18 1.34 -6.56
N ASP A 110 2.41 1.12 -7.62
CA ASP A 110 1.81 2.17 -8.45
C ASP A 110 0.91 3.16 -7.69
N GLU A 111 0.10 2.69 -6.75
CA GLU A 111 -0.76 3.56 -5.92
C GLU A 111 0.04 4.42 -4.95
N ALA A 112 1.15 3.90 -4.42
CA ALA A 112 2.05 4.68 -3.56
C ALA A 112 2.79 5.77 -4.34
N MET A 113 2.90 5.63 -5.67
CA MET A 113 3.49 6.62 -6.56
C MET A 113 2.50 7.70 -7.02
N LYS A 114 1.25 7.68 -6.52
CA LYS A 114 0.24 8.72 -6.82
C LYS A 114 0.80 10.11 -6.49
N ASN A 115 0.55 11.07 -7.39
CA ASN A 115 1.12 12.42 -7.38
C ASN A 115 2.63 12.54 -7.67
N LYS A 116 3.38 11.43 -7.78
CA LYS A 116 4.81 11.41 -8.13
C LYS A 116 5.10 10.68 -9.44
N LYS A 117 4.10 10.52 -10.31
CA LYS A 117 4.21 9.85 -11.62
C LYS A 117 4.83 10.72 -12.73
N ARG A 118 5.33 11.91 -12.42
CA ARG A 118 6.09 12.77 -13.36
C ARG A 118 7.56 12.70 -13.03
N ILE A 119 8.40 12.66 -14.06
CA ILE A 119 9.85 12.47 -13.92
C ILE A 119 10.52 13.52 -13.01
N ALA A 120 10.15 14.80 -13.17
CA ALA A 120 10.67 15.89 -12.34
C ALA A 120 10.26 15.74 -10.87
N LEU A 121 8.98 15.48 -10.60
CA LEU A 121 8.45 15.32 -9.23
C LEU A 121 9.05 14.09 -8.52
N PHE A 122 9.32 13.02 -9.27
CA PHE A 122 9.96 11.83 -8.72
C PHE A 122 11.43 12.09 -8.37
N ALA A 123 12.16 12.78 -9.25
CA ALA A 123 13.55 13.15 -8.99
C ALA A 123 13.68 14.11 -7.79
N GLU A 124 12.80 15.10 -7.68
CA GLU A 124 12.71 15.97 -6.49
C GLU A 124 12.43 15.16 -5.22
N ALA A 125 11.51 14.19 -5.29
CA ALA A 125 11.21 13.33 -4.16
C ALA A 125 12.39 12.45 -3.74
N ILE A 126 13.22 11.99 -4.69
CA ILE A 126 14.45 11.26 -4.38
C ILE A 126 15.45 12.17 -3.66
N LEU A 127 15.65 13.38 -4.15
CA LEU A 127 16.55 14.35 -3.53
C LEU A 127 16.11 14.78 -2.12
N ALA A 128 14.79 14.75 -1.87
CA ALA A 128 14.24 15.03 -0.55
C ALA A 128 14.46 13.91 0.48
N VAL A 129 14.89 12.70 0.05
CA VAL A 129 15.21 11.60 0.97
C VAL A 129 16.62 11.81 1.52
N PRO A 130 16.78 12.09 2.83
CA PRO A 130 18.07 12.51 3.41
C PRO A 130 19.10 11.37 3.48
N THR A 131 18.64 10.12 3.59
CA THR A 131 19.50 8.94 3.76
C THR A 131 18.92 7.76 3.00
N SER A 132 19.78 7.06 2.25
CA SER A 132 19.42 5.79 1.63
C SER A 132 19.26 4.71 2.70
N ALA A 133 18.13 4.02 2.69
CA ALA A 133 17.90 2.83 3.48
C ALA A 133 17.62 1.65 2.54
N GLU A 134 18.20 0.49 2.87
CA GLU A 134 17.87 -0.74 2.19
C GLU A 134 16.62 -1.35 2.83
N HIS A 135 15.67 -1.75 1.99
CA HIS A 135 14.42 -2.35 2.42
C HIS A 135 14.23 -3.69 1.73
N ASP A 136 13.77 -4.69 2.48
CA ASP A 136 13.29 -5.93 1.89
C ASP A 136 12.03 -5.65 1.07
N LEU A 137 12.16 -5.77 -0.25
CA LEU A 137 11.07 -5.53 -1.20
C LEU A 137 9.91 -6.50 -0.99
N THR A 138 10.16 -7.73 -0.52
CA THR A 138 9.09 -8.72 -0.29
C THR A 138 8.23 -8.30 0.90
N SER A 139 8.84 -7.93 2.02
CA SER A 139 8.10 -7.41 3.18
C SER A 139 7.38 -6.10 2.87
N LEU A 140 8.03 -5.19 2.14
CA LEU A 140 7.41 -3.91 1.74
C LEU A 140 6.20 -4.14 0.82
N LYS A 141 6.30 -5.10 -0.12
CA LYS A 141 5.19 -5.45 -1.02
C LYS A 141 4.00 -6.00 -0.25
N LYS A 142 4.21 -6.88 0.73
CA LYS A 142 3.13 -7.36 1.61
C LYS A 142 2.41 -6.21 2.33
N MET A 143 3.17 -5.28 2.91
CA MET A 143 2.58 -4.11 3.59
C MET A 143 1.80 -3.21 2.62
N TYR A 144 2.37 -2.96 1.43
CA TYR A 144 1.71 -2.19 0.39
C TYR A 144 0.39 -2.84 -0.04
N ASP A 145 0.41 -4.15 -0.31
CA ASP A 145 -0.78 -4.87 -0.73
C ASP A 145 -1.88 -4.75 0.34
N ILE A 146 -1.54 -4.89 1.63
CA ILE A 146 -2.51 -4.71 2.73
C ILE A 146 -3.02 -3.26 2.82
N ALA A 147 -2.13 -2.27 2.76
CA ALA A 147 -2.48 -0.87 2.99
C ALA A 147 -3.31 -0.26 1.84
N PHE A 148 -3.10 -0.72 0.61
CA PHE A 148 -3.79 -0.25 -0.58
C PHE A 148 -4.84 -1.25 -1.10
N ASP A 149 -5.11 -2.33 -0.36
CA ASP A 149 -6.20 -3.24 -0.69
C ASP A 149 -7.55 -2.53 -0.57
N THR A 150 -8.17 -2.22 -1.70
CA THR A 150 -9.51 -1.63 -1.76
C THR A 150 -10.60 -2.65 -1.43
N SER A 151 -10.26 -3.94 -1.37
CA SER A 151 -11.12 -5.02 -0.88
C SER A 151 -10.97 -5.28 0.62
N SER A 152 -10.14 -4.49 1.32
CA SER A 152 -9.92 -4.60 2.76
C SER A 152 -11.25 -4.47 3.50
N ARG A 153 -11.68 -5.60 4.04
CA ARG A 153 -12.91 -5.75 4.81
C ARG A 153 -12.59 -6.49 6.09
N ALA A 154 -13.36 -6.21 7.14
CA ALA A 154 -13.25 -6.98 8.36
C ALA A 154 -13.72 -8.41 8.10
N TYR A 155 -12.84 -9.39 8.33
CA TYR A 155 -13.21 -10.80 8.40
C TYR A 155 -13.74 -11.10 9.79
N LYS A 156 -14.76 -11.95 9.88
CA LYS A 156 -15.24 -12.43 11.17
C LYS A 156 -14.26 -13.46 11.73
N GLU A 157 -14.08 -13.42 13.04
CA GLU A 157 -13.36 -14.49 13.74
C GLU A 157 -14.12 -15.81 13.59
N PHE A 158 -13.38 -16.91 13.66
CA PHE A 158 -13.97 -18.25 13.62
C PHE A 158 -14.86 -18.46 14.84
N SER A 159 -16.09 -18.90 14.56
CA SER A 159 -17.03 -19.26 15.61
C SER A 159 -16.61 -20.58 16.24
N ARG A 160 -16.55 -20.61 17.56
CA ARG A 160 -16.36 -21.85 18.31
C ARG A 160 -17.64 -22.69 18.19
N ALA A 161 -17.50 -23.93 17.78
CA ALA A 161 -18.62 -24.86 17.77
C ALA A 161 -19.00 -25.28 19.20
N GLY A 162 -20.29 -25.44 19.49
CA GLY A 162 -20.77 -25.92 20.79
C GLY A 162 -20.63 -24.94 21.97
N SER A 163 -21.40 -25.18 23.04
CA SER A 163 -21.22 -24.52 24.33
C SER A 163 -20.26 -25.34 25.21
N SER A 164 -19.72 -24.75 26.28
CA SER A 164 -18.83 -25.47 27.23
C SER A 164 -19.48 -26.71 27.85
N THR A 165 -20.81 -26.82 27.80
CA THR A 165 -21.57 -27.96 28.30
C THR A 165 -21.68 -29.12 27.31
N THR A 166 -21.38 -28.92 26.02
CA THR A 166 -21.52 -29.97 24.99
C THR A 166 -20.24 -30.79 24.80
N TYR A 167 -19.07 -30.18 25.02
CA TYR A 167 -17.79 -30.85 24.86
C TYR A 167 -17.55 -31.91 25.95
N GLY A 168 -17.62 -33.18 25.56
CA GLY A 168 -17.30 -34.32 26.42
C GLY A 168 -18.33 -34.63 27.51
N LYS A 169 -19.49 -33.95 27.52
CA LYS A 169 -20.56 -34.10 28.52
C LYS A 169 -21.93 -34.27 27.87
N LEU A 170 -22.02 -35.06 26.80
CA LEU A 170 -23.32 -35.42 26.22
C LEU A 170 -24.08 -36.28 27.25
N PRO A 171 -25.25 -35.82 27.75
CA PRO A 171 -26.06 -36.62 28.66
C PRO A 171 -26.47 -37.93 27.99
N GLY A 172 -26.48 -39.03 28.73
CA GLY A 172 -26.84 -40.36 28.21
C GLY A 172 -25.66 -41.18 27.67
N LYS A 173 -24.41 -40.68 27.76
CA LYS A 173 -23.22 -41.49 27.40
C LYS A 173 -23.15 -42.80 28.20
N ASP A 174 -23.56 -42.74 29.46
CA ASP A 174 -23.66 -43.88 30.38
C ASP A 174 -24.61 -44.98 29.89
N LEU A 175 -25.58 -44.66 29.02
CA LEU A 175 -26.45 -45.65 28.38
C LEU A 175 -25.66 -46.61 27.47
N MET A 176 -24.50 -46.20 26.95
CA MET A 176 -23.66 -47.07 26.12
C MET A 176 -23.02 -48.22 26.92
N ASP A 177 -22.87 -48.05 28.24
CA ASP A 177 -22.31 -49.07 29.14
C ASP A 177 -23.43 -49.91 29.80
N LYS A 178 -24.70 -49.53 29.62
CA LYS A 178 -25.85 -50.21 30.23
C LYS A 178 -26.31 -51.39 29.36
N PRO A 179 -26.38 -52.62 29.90
CA PRO A 179 -26.90 -53.75 29.16
C PRO A 179 -28.42 -53.63 28.98
N ILE A 180 -28.90 -53.86 27.76
CA ILE A 180 -30.33 -53.89 27.43
C ILE A 180 -30.87 -55.28 27.78
N VAL A 181 -31.51 -55.41 28.94
CA VAL A 181 -32.03 -56.69 29.43
C VAL A 181 -33.40 -56.53 30.05
N SER A 182 -34.23 -57.57 29.94
CA SER A 182 -35.51 -57.60 30.65
C SER A 182 -35.34 -57.75 32.17
N SER A 183 -36.26 -57.12 32.90
CA SER A 183 -36.43 -57.24 34.35
C SER A 183 -37.03 -58.57 34.81
N SER A 184 -37.52 -59.40 33.87
CA SER A 184 -38.03 -60.73 34.17
C SER A 184 -36.93 -61.67 34.66
N GLU A 185 -37.26 -62.44 35.68
CA GLU A 185 -36.41 -63.48 36.27
C GLU A 185 -36.91 -64.90 35.88
N SER A 186 -37.71 -65.00 34.81
CA SER A 186 -38.18 -66.30 34.32
C SER A 186 -37.01 -67.17 33.84
N PRO A 187 -37.12 -68.51 33.91
CA PRO A 187 -36.12 -69.41 33.35
C PRO A 187 -35.82 -69.14 31.87
N PHE A 188 -36.83 -68.71 31.12
CA PHE A 188 -36.70 -68.30 29.73
C PHE A 188 -35.85 -67.03 29.59
N THR A 189 -36.11 -65.98 30.38
CA THR A 189 -35.31 -64.75 30.37
C THR A 189 -33.86 -65.00 30.80
N ALA A 190 -33.62 -65.89 31.78
CA ALA A 190 -32.28 -66.29 32.20
C ALA A 190 -31.51 -67.00 31.06
N PHE A 191 -32.18 -67.91 30.34
CA PHE A 191 -31.61 -68.56 29.15
C PHE A 191 -31.28 -67.55 28.05
N MET A 192 -32.20 -66.61 27.77
CA MET A 192 -32.00 -65.55 26.77
C MET A 192 -30.83 -64.63 27.11
N LYS A 193 -30.69 -64.22 28.38
CA LYS A 193 -29.56 -63.43 28.89
C LYS A 193 -28.22 -64.18 28.66
N ALA A 194 -28.17 -65.48 28.95
CA ALA A 194 -26.97 -66.30 28.77
C ALA A 194 -26.59 -66.54 27.29
N LEU A 195 -27.59 -66.59 26.40
CA LEU A 195 -27.40 -66.84 24.97
C LEU A 195 -26.91 -65.58 24.22
N HIS A 196 -27.04 -64.39 24.82
CA HIS A 196 -26.76 -63.10 24.17
C HIS A 196 -27.49 -62.92 22.82
N ALA A 197 -28.70 -63.50 22.70
CA ALA A 197 -29.48 -63.54 21.45
C ALA A 197 -30.86 -62.87 21.55
N THR A 198 -31.06 -62.02 22.56
CA THR A 198 -32.34 -61.35 22.85
C THR A 198 -32.93 -60.64 21.64
N ASP A 199 -32.13 -59.84 20.92
CA ASP A 199 -32.58 -59.10 19.74
C ASP A 199 -32.89 -60.02 18.55
N TRP A 200 -32.15 -61.11 18.38
CA TRP A 200 -32.41 -62.10 17.33
C TRP A 200 -33.73 -62.83 17.58
N VAL A 201 -34.01 -63.21 18.83
CA VAL A 201 -35.30 -63.83 19.21
C VAL A 201 -36.45 -62.84 19.08
N ARG A 202 -36.24 -61.56 19.41
CA ARG A 202 -37.22 -60.49 19.18
C ARG A 202 -37.61 -60.41 17.71
N GLN A 203 -36.62 -60.24 16.84
CA GLN A 203 -36.81 -60.17 15.39
C GLN A 203 -37.46 -61.45 14.84
N GLY A 204 -37.03 -62.62 15.32
CA GLY A 204 -37.62 -63.90 14.94
C GLY A 204 -39.10 -63.98 15.31
N ARG A 205 -39.49 -63.55 16.52
CA ARG A 205 -40.90 -63.49 16.91
C ARG A 205 -41.68 -62.54 16.02
N ASP A 206 -41.21 -61.31 15.85
CA ASP A 206 -41.92 -60.27 15.08
C ASP A 206 -42.18 -60.71 13.64
N HIS A 207 -41.25 -61.45 13.04
CA HIS A 207 -41.38 -61.94 11.67
C HIS A 207 -42.23 -63.21 11.52
N TYR A 208 -42.23 -64.12 12.50
CA TYR A 208 -42.78 -65.47 12.32
C TYR A 208 -43.99 -65.80 13.20
N ALA A 209 -44.26 -65.05 14.28
CA ALA A 209 -45.32 -65.40 15.24
C ALA A 209 -46.72 -65.51 14.62
N ALA A 210 -47.05 -64.66 13.64
CA ALA A 210 -48.38 -64.65 13.01
C ALA A 210 -48.61 -65.83 12.03
N GLN A 211 -47.55 -66.51 11.58
CA GLN A 211 -47.63 -67.50 10.49
C GLN A 211 -47.32 -68.93 10.94
N ALA A 212 -46.88 -69.12 12.18
CA ALA A 212 -46.32 -70.39 12.63
C ALA A 212 -47.34 -71.38 13.24
N ASP A 213 -48.62 -71.00 13.38
CA ASP A 213 -49.72 -71.84 13.90
C ASP A 213 -49.35 -72.60 15.20
N GLY A 214 -48.71 -71.90 16.13
CA GLY A 214 -48.25 -72.47 17.41
C GLY A 214 -47.13 -73.50 17.29
N LYS A 215 -46.41 -73.56 16.16
CA LYS A 215 -45.23 -74.41 15.96
C LYS A 215 -43.94 -73.58 15.90
N CYS A 216 -42.83 -74.17 16.33
CA CYS A 216 -41.53 -73.55 16.21
C CYS A 216 -41.09 -73.51 14.73
N PRO A 217 -40.67 -72.35 14.18
CA PRO A 217 -40.25 -72.25 12.77
C PRO A 217 -38.95 -73.01 12.46
N PHE A 218 -38.14 -73.36 13.48
CA PHE A 218 -36.87 -74.07 13.29
C PHE A 218 -37.03 -75.60 13.35
N CYS A 219 -37.68 -76.11 14.41
CA CYS A 219 -37.80 -77.55 14.64
C CYS A 219 -39.20 -78.12 14.33
N GLN A 220 -40.17 -77.27 13.99
CA GLN A 220 -41.56 -77.61 13.64
C GLN A 220 -42.37 -78.29 14.76
N GLN A 221 -41.82 -78.38 15.97
CA GLN A 221 -42.52 -78.90 17.15
C GLN A 221 -43.58 -77.91 17.64
N LYS A 222 -44.65 -78.42 18.24
CA LYS A 222 -45.67 -77.60 18.89
C LYS A 222 -45.06 -76.88 20.10
N LEU A 223 -45.29 -75.57 20.19
CA LEU A 223 -44.78 -74.75 21.27
C LEU A 223 -45.49 -75.10 22.60
N PRO A 224 -44.80 -75.00 23.74
CA PRO A 224 -45.40 -75.17 25.05
C PRO A 224 -46.56 -74.19 25.29
N MET A 225 -47.50 -74.57 26.15
CA MET A 225 -48.57 -73.68 26.58
C MET A 225 -47.99 -72.50 27.37
N GLY A 226 -48.41 -71.26 27.06
CA GLY A 226 -47.90 -70.05 27.71
C GLY A 226 -46.57 -69.53 27.16
N PHE A 227 -46.01 -70.16 26.11
CA PHE A 227 -44.74 -69.73 25.51
C PHE A 227 -44.76 -68.29 24.99
N ASP A 228 -45.87 -67.83 24.40
CA ASP A 228 -46.02 -66.45 23.95
C ASP A 228 -46.01 -65.45 25.11
N ASP A 229 -46.56 -65.83 26.26
CA ASP A 229 -46.53 -65.03 27.49
C ASP A 229 -45.12 -64.98 28.08
N GLU A 230 -44.39 -66.10 28.07
CA GLU A 230 -42.99 -66.17 28.51
C GLU A 230 -42.06 -65.32 27.62
N ILE A 231 -42.27 -65.34 26.30
CA ILE A 231 -41.52 -64.45 25.41
C ILE A 231 -41.93 -62.99 25.62
N ALA A 232 -43.23 -62.69 25.74
CA ALA A 232 -43.68 -61.33 26.00
C ALA A 232 -43.09 -60.75 27.30
N ALA A 233 -42.99 -61.57 28.35
CA ALA A 233 -42.35 -61.18 29.61
C ALA A 233 -40.84 -60.90 29.46
N CYS A 234 -40.17 -61.48 28.46
CA CYS A 234 -38.77 -61.20 28.14
C CYS A 234 -38.57 -59.86 27.40
N PHE A 235 -39.65 -59.23 26.92
CA PHE A 235 -39.65 -57.91 26.27
C PHE A 235 -40.58 -56.97 27.04
N ASP A 236 -40.34 -56.89 28.35
CA ASP A 236 -41.11 -56.09 29.29
C ASP A 236 -40.90 -54.57 29.13
N ALA A 237 -41.59 -53.80 29.98
CA ALA A 237 -41.53 -52.34 29.96
C ALA A 237 -40.10 -51.80 30.20
N GLN A 238 -39.26 -52.50 30.97
CA GLN A 238 -37.88 -52.05 31.22
C GLN A 238 -37.03 -52.21 29.96
N TYR A 239 -37.14 -53.35 29.27
CA TYR A 239 -36.44 -53.57 28.01
C TYR A 239 -36.86 -52.53 26.95
N GLN A 240 -38.16 -52.24 26.85
CA GLN A 240 -38.64 -51.22 25.91
C GLN A 240 -38.13 -49.82 26.28
N GLN A 241 -38.15 -49.45 27.56
CA GLN A 241 -37.60 -48.18 28.01
C GLN A 241 -36.11 -48.04 27.68
N ASP A 242 -35.31 -49.10 27.87
CA ASP A 242 -33.88 -49.08 27.54
C ASP A 242 -33.63 -48.87 26.04
N ILE A 243 -34.47 -49.46 25.18
CA ILE A 243 -34.42 -49.23 23.73
C ILE A 243 -34.78 -47.77 23.39
N ASP A 244 -35.84 -47.25 24.00
CA ASP A 244 -36.30 -45.87 23.76
C ASP A 244 -35.26 -44.84 24.24
N ASP A 245 -34.64 -45.08 25.40
CA ASP A 245 -33.58 -44.23 25.95
C ASP A 245 -32.35 -44.17 25.02
N ILE A 246 -31.93 -45.30 24.45
CA ILE A 246 -30.82 -45.36 23.50
C ILE A 246 -31.18 -44.70 22.17
N ALA A 247 -32.40 -44.87 21.69
CA ALA A 247 -32.87 -44.21 20.47
C ALA A 247 -32.89 -42.68 20.63
N GLU A 248 -33.37 -42.18 21.76
CA GLU A 248 -33.35 -40.74 22.07
C GLU A 248 -31.91 -40.21 22.21
N PHE A 249 -31.02 -40.98 22.84
CA PHE A 249 -29.60 -40.64 22.90
C PHE A 249 -28.97 -40.56 21.51
N GLN A 250 -29.25 -41.53 20.63
CA GLN A 250 -28.77 -41.51 19.24
C GLN A 250 -29.25 -40.26 18.49
N ALA A 251 -30.55 -39.95 18.59
CA ALA A 251 -31.13 -38.77 17.96
C ALA A 251 -30.47 -37.48 18.48
N THR A 252 -30.25 -37.40 19.79
CA THR A 252 -29.56 -36.28 20.43
C THR A 252 -28.10 -36.17 19.98
N TYR A 253 -27.36 -37.29 19.93
CA TYR A 253 -25.97 -37.33 19.46
C TYR A 253 -25.86 -36.82 18.01
N ILE A 254 -26.72 -37.30 17.11
CA ILE A 254 -26.73 -36.88 15.70
C ILE A 254 -27.01 -35.38 15.60
N ARG A 255 -28.07 -34.89 16.25
CA ARG A 255 -28.46 -33.47 16.23
C ARG A 255 -27.32 -32.57 16.71
N VAL A 256 -26.70 -32.91 17.84
CA VAL A 256 -25.62 -32.13 18.44
C VAL A 256 -24.37 -32.14 17.55
N THR A 257 -23.98 -33.30 17.06
CA THR A 257 -22.78 -33.46 16.22
C THR A 257 -22.94 -32.73 14.89
N SER A 258 -24.12 -32.81 14.26
CA SER A 258 -24.44 -32.06 13.04
C SER A 258 -24.35 -30.55 13.27
N ALA A 259 -24.91 -30.01 14.35
CA ALA A 259 -24.83 -28.58 14.65
C ALA A 259 -23.38 -28.10 14.87
N ILE A 260 -22.53 -28.94 15.50
CA ILE A 260 -21.09 -28.68 15.64
C ILE A 260 -20.43 -28.63 14.26
N LEU A 261 -20.67 -29.64 13.42
CA LEU A 261 -20.11 -29.71 12.07
C LEU A 261 -20.55 -28.54 11.19
N ASP A 262 -21.81 -28.12 11.27
CA ASP A 262 -22.34 -26.99 10.52
C ASP A 262 -21.63 -25.69 10.91
N THR A 263 -21.43 -25.46 12.21
CA THR A 263 -20.69 -24.28 12.71
C THR A 263 -19.24 -24.28 12.20
N LEU A 264 -18.56 -25.42 12.30
CA LEU A 264 -17.17 -25.54 11.84
C LEU A 264 -17.04 -25.38 10.33
N GLN A 265 -18.01 -25.86 9.54
CA GLN A 265 -18.05 -25.69 8.10
C GLN A 265 -18.39 -24.25 7.69
N ALA A 266 -19.27 -23.57 8.43
CA ALA A 266 -19.61 -22.18 8.17
C ALA A 266 -18.39 -21.25 8.28
N ASN A 267 -17.44 -21.56 9.17
CA ASN A 267 -16.16 -20.84 9.27
C ASN A 267 -15.33 -20.88 7.97
N LEU A 268 -15.58 -21.82 7.05
CA LEU A 268 -14.84 -21.94 5.78
C LEU A 268 -15.40 -21.04 4.66
N GLN A 269 -16.55 -20.39 4.86
CA GLN A 269 -17.25 -19.66 3.79
C GLN A 269 -16.62 -18.30 3.46
N ASP A 270 -16.08 -17.60 4.44
CA ASP A 270 -15.49 -16.27 4.27
C ASP A 270 -14.20 -16.16 5.09
N VAL A 271 -13.11 -16.69 4.53
CA VAL A 271 -11.80 -16.73 5.17
C VAL A 271 -10.84 -15.82 4.43
N LEU A 272 -10.00 -15.13 5.21
CA LEU A 272 -8.86 -14.39 4.71
C LEU A 272 -7.94 -15.32 3.89
N ALA A 273 -7.66 -14.96 2.64
CA ALA A 273 -6.97 -15.81 1.67
C ALA A 273 -5.55 -16.25 2.09
N THR A 274 -4.92 -15.55 3.04
CA THR A 274 -3.58 -15.85 3.55
C THR A 274 -3.57 -16.86 4.69
N VAL A 275 -4.74 -17.25 5.22
CA VAL A 275 -4.83 -18.22 6.32
C VAL A 275 -4.68 -19.63 5.78
N ASP A 276 -3.74 -20.40 6.34
CA ASP A 276 -3.64 -21.83 6.07
C ASP A 276 -4.76 -22.60 6.78
N LEU A 277 -5.55 -23.34 6.00
CA LEU A 277 -6.71 -24.09 6.46
C LEU A 277 -6.53 -25.60 6.35
N LEU A 278 -5.33 -26.09 6.01
CA LEU A 278 -5.09 -27.52 5.81
C LEU A 278 -5.43 -28.33 7.07
N GLU A 279 -4.80 -28.00 8.19
CA GLU A 279 -5.04 -28.69 9.46
C GLU A 279 -6.51 -28.59 9.88
N TYR A 280 -7.12 -27.42 9.73
CA TYR A 280 -8.53 -27.20 10.10
C TYR A 280 -9.48 -28.08 9.28
N LYS A 281 -9.25 -28.21 7.95
CA LYS A 281 -10.04 -29.07 7.06
C LYS A 281 -9.85 -30.55 7.40
N ASP A 282 -8.62 -30.97 7.70
CA ASP A 282 -8.32 -32.35 8.09
C ASP A 282 -9.05 -32.75 9.38
N LYS A 283 -9.11 -31.85 10.37
CA LYS A 283 -9.87 -32.08 11.62
C LYS A 283 -11.38 -32.16 11.36
N ILE A 284 -11.94 -31.34 10.47
CA ILE A 284 -13.36 -31.46 10.08
C ILE A 284 -13.62 -32.80 9.38
N ALA A 285 -12.72 -33.26 8.51
CA ALA A 285 -12.87 -34.54 7.83
C ALA A 285 -12.89 -35.71 8.82
N LEU A 286 -12.02 -35.68 9.84
CA LEU A 286 -11.99 -36.67 10.91
C LEU A 286 -13.28 -36.68 11.76
N LEU A 287 -13.95 -35.54 11.92
CA LEU A 287 -15.22 -35.48 12.66
C LEU A 287 -16.42 -36.00 11.83
N LYS A 288 -16.25 -36.18 10.52
CA LYS A 288 -17.29 -36.70 9.61
C LYS A 288 -17.21 -38.21 9.39
N SER A 289 -16.04 -38.81 9.62
CA SER A 289 -15.80 -40.26 9.50
C SER A 289 -16.34 -41.01 10.70
#